data_AF-W4PKG3-F1
#
_entry.id   AF-W4PKG3-F1
#
_cell.length_a   1.000
_cell.length_b   1.000
_cell.length_c   1.000
_cell.angle_alpha   90.00
_cell.angle_beta   90.00
_cell.angle_gamma   90.00
#
_symmetry.space_group_name_H-M   'P 1'
#
loop_
_entity.id
_entity.type
_entity.pdbx_description
1 polymer ?
#
loop_
_entity_poly.entity_id
_entity_poly.type
_entity_poly.pdbx_seq_one_letter_code
_entity_poly.pdbx_strand_id
1 'polypeptide(L)'
;MNIELGRFNELEVVKQVDFGMYLDGGEEGEILLPARYVPEGCKVGDRLNVFLYLDMDERLVATTLTPLVQVGQFAYLEVAWVNQFGAFLNWGLMKDLFVPFGEQKMKMQVGRKYMIHAHLDEESYRIVASAR
;
A
#
# COMPACT_ATOMS: atom_id res chain seq x y z
N MET A 1 0.82 -11.91 16.52
CA MET A 1 -0.02 -11.88 15.29
C MET A 1 0.90 -11.47 14.17
N ASN A 2 0.88 -12.14 13.02
CA ASN A 2 1.76 -11.77 11.90
C ASN A 2 0.96 -10.90 10.93
N ILE A 3 1.38 -9.66 10.73
CA ILE A 3 0.75 -8.78 9.75
C ILE A 3 1.34 -9.03 8.35
N GLU A 4 0.55 -8.81 7.31
CA GLU A 4 0.97 -8.95 5.92
C GLU A 4 1.03 -7.59 5.23
N LEU A 5 2.25 -7.12 4.92
CA LEU A 5 2.47 -5.90 4.13
C LEU A 5 1.94 -6.08 2.70
N GLY A 6 1.19 -5.08 2.22
CA GLY A 6 0.57 -5.10 0.90
C GLY A 6 -0.65 -6.01 0.80
N ARG A 7 -1.28 -6.33 1.94
CA ARG A 7 -2.53 -7.09 2.06
C ARG A 7 -3.46 -6.48 3.11
N PHE A 8 -4.70 -6.96 3.11
CA PHE A 8 -5.66 -6.65 4.15
C PHE A 8 -5.38 -7.44 5.44
N ASN A 9 -5.48 -6.75 6.57
CA ASN A 9 -5.25 -7.27 7.91
C ASN A 9 -6.39 -6.82 8.83
N GLU A 10 -6.86 -7.70 9.71
CA GLU A 10 -7.87 -7.36 10.71
C GLU A 10 -7.19 -6.94 12.02
N LEU A 11 -7.12 -5.63 12.30
CA LEU A 11 -6.41 -5.07 13.45
C LEU A 11 -7.35 -4.36 14.42
N GLU A 12 -7.02 -4.38 15.70
CA GLU A 12 -7.78 -3.70 16.76
C GLU A 12 -7.32 -2.24 16.93
N VAL A 13 -8.27 -1.32 17.09
CA VAL A 13 -7.99 0.09 17.42
C VAL A 13 -7.60 0.18 18.89
N VAL A 14 -6.37 0.61 19.18
CA VAL A 14 -5.85 0.69 20.56
C VAL A 14 -5.81 2.11 21.11
N LYS A 15 -5.78 3.12 20.23
CA LYS A 15 -5.63 4.52 20.67
C LYS A 15 -6.16 5.49 19.63
N GLN A 16 -6.84 6.53 20.11
CA GLN A 16 -7.29 7.66 19.29
C GLN A 16 -6.36 8.87 19.49
N VAL A 17 -6.06 9.56 18.39
CA VAL A 17 -5.27 10.80 18.37
C VAL A 17 -5.90 11.80 17.40
N ASP A 18 -5.49 13.07 17.46
CA ASP A 18 -6.09 14.14 16.64
C ASP A 18 -5.99 13.90 15.12
N PHE A 19 -4.98 13.15 14.68
CA PHE A 19 -4.70 12.88 13.27
C PHE A 19 -5.03 11.44 12.83
N GLY A 20 -5.73 10.65 13.66
CA GLY A 20 -6.17 9.31 13.28
C GLY A 20 -6.35 8.34 14.43
N MET A 21 -6.21 7.06 14.12
CA MET A 21 -6.29 5.95 15.06
C MET A 21 -5.01 5.12 14.98
N TYR A 22 -4.50 4.65 16.10
CA TYR A 22 -3.47 3.62 16.13
C TYR A 22 -4.12 2.24 16.26
N LEU A 23 -3.62 1.31 15.46
CA LEU A 23 -4.03 -0.09 15.42
C LEU A 23 -2.93 -0.97 16.00
N ASP A 24 -3.30 -2.05 16.68
CA ASP A 24 -2.35 -3.05 17.19
C ASP A 24 -1.75 -3.86 16.03
N GLY A 25 -0.49 -3.59 15.70
CA GLY A 25 0.32 -4.33 14.73
C GLY A 25 1.11 -5.50 15.34
N GLY A 26 0.94 -5.80 16.62
CA GLY A 26 1.70 -6.83 17.31
C GLY A 26 3.19 -6.48 17.41
N GLU A 27 4.05 -7.30 16.79
CA GLU A 27 5.50 -7.12 16.84
C GLU A 27 5.98 -5.86 16.11
N GLU A 28 5.20 -5.37 15.15
CA GLU A 28 5.46 -4.13 14.40
C GLU A 28 5.05 -2.87 15.18
N GLY A 29 4.46 -3.03 16.37
CA GLY A 29 4.02 -1.94 17.22
C GLY A 29 2.70 -1.30 16.78
N GLU A 30 2.53 -0.02 17.11
CA GLU A 30 1.32 0.74 16.77
C GLU A 30 1.35 1.22 15.31
N ILE A 31 0.36 0.84 14.50
CA ILE A 31 0.24 1.24 13.09
C ILE A 31 -0.80 2.36 12.95
N LEU A 32 -0.42 3.45 12.30
CA LEU A 32 -1.32 4.60 12.12
C LEU A 32 -2.34 4.34 10.99
N LEU A 33 -3.63 4.53 11.30
CA LEU A 33 -4.72 4.78 10.36
C LEU A 33 -5.02 6.29 10.35
N PRO A 34 -4.58 7.05 9.32
CA PRO A 34 -4.82 8.49 9.24
C PRO A 34 -6.31 8.86 9.30
N ALA A 35 -6.64 10.00 9.92
CA ALA A 35 -8.01 10.45 10.18
C ALA A 35 -8.94 10.40 8.96
N ARG A 36 -8.44 10.73 7.77
CA ARG A 36 -9.21 10.70 6.51
C ARG A 36 -9.71 9.30 6.11
N TYR A 37 -9.14 8.25 6.69
CA TYR A 37 -9.47 6.85 6.42
C TYR A 37 -10.16 6.18 7.61
N VAL A 38 -10.40 6.90 8.70
CA VAL A 38 -11.11 6.36 9.86
C VAL A 38 -12.62 6.29 9.52
N PRO A 39 -13.26 5.11 9.63
CA PRO A 39 -14.69 4.98 9.43
C PRO A 39 -15.49 5.83 10.43
N GLU A 40 -16.67 6.29 10.03
CA GLU A 40 -17.56 7.05 10.91
C GLU A 40 -17.95 6.21 12.15
N GLY A 41 -17.85 6.82 13.33
CA GLY A 41 -18.20 6.16 14.60
C GLY A 41 -17.16 5.16 15.13
N CYS A 42 -16.02 4.99 14.45
CA CYS A 42 -14.93 4.14 14.91
C CYS A 42 -14.42 4.58 16.30
N LYS A 43 -14.23 3.62 17.20
CA LYS A 43 -13.75 3.84 18.58
C LYS A 43 -12.66 2.83 18.95
N VAL A 44 -11.96 3.12 20.05
CA VAL A 44 -11.00 2.20 20.65
C VAL A 44 -11.70 0.88 21.02
N GLY A 45 -11.05 -0.25 20.73
CA GLY A 45 -11.56 -1.62 20.88
C GLY A 45 -12.28 -2.17 19.64
N ASP A 46 -12.59 -1.35 18.63
CA ASP A 46 -13.14 -1.84 17.37
C ASP A 46 -12.06 -2.58 16.56
N ARG A 47 -12.47 -3.57 15.77
CA ARG A 47 -11.59 -4.26 14.80
C ARG A 47 -11.89 -3.79 13.39
N LEU A 48 -10.84 -3.45 12.65
CA LEU A 48 -10.92 -2.94 11.29
C LEU A 48 -10.15 -3.82 10.33
N ASN A 49 -10.76 -4.13 9.19
CA ASN A 49 -10.07 -4.73 8.06
C ASN A 49 -9.39 -3.62 7.25
N VAL A 50 -8.07 -3.50 7.34
CA VAL A 50 -7.29 -2.41 6.75
C VAL A 50 -6.21 -2.94 5.82
N PHE A 51 -5.93 -2.19 4.75
CA PHE A 51 -4.81 -2.47 3.87
C PHE A 51 -3.54 -1.85 4.45
N LEU A 52 -2.47 -2.64 4.58
CA LEU A 52 -1.18 -2.18 5.08
C LEU A 52 -0.21 -1.88 3.93
N TYR A 53 0.41 -0.71 3.94
CA TYR A 53 1.41 -0.32 2.95
C TYR A 53 2.41 0.68 3.52
N LEU A 54 3.45 0.97 2.74
CA LEU A 54 4.42 2.02 3.09
C LEU A 54 4.03 3.34 2.43
N ASP A 55 3.93 4.41 3.23
CA ASP A 55 3.65 5.75 2.75
C ASP A 55 4.83 6.37 1.94
N MET A 56 4.79 7.68 1.72
CA MET A 56 5.85 8.39 1.00
C MET A 56 7.17 8.49 1.78
N ASP A 57 7.11 8.41 3.12
CA ASP A 57 8.26 8.44 4.03
C ASP A 57 8.71 7.02 4.42
N GLU A 58 8.22 6.00 3.71
CA GLU A 58 8.51 4.58 3.94
C GLU A 58 8.08 4.07 5.31
N ARG A 59 7.06 4.70 5.90
CA ARG A 59 6.47 4.27 7.17
C ARG A 59 5.31 3.31 6.92
N LEU A 60 5.25 2.25 7.73
CA LEU A 60 4.13 1.34 7.75
C LEU A 60 2.85 2.07 8.23
N VAL A 61 1.84 2.09 7.38
CA VAL A 61 0.55 2.73 7.64
C VAL A 61 -0.61 1.86 7.19
N ALA A 62 -1.77 2.10 7.79
CA ALA A 62 -3.03 1.48 7.43
C ALA A 62 -3.91 2.41 6.60
N THR A 63 -4.75 1.84 5.74
CA THR A 63 -5.84 2.54 5.07
C THR A 63 -7.06 1.65 4.94
N THR A 64 -8.25 2.26 4.94
CA THR A 64 -9.52 1.58 4.62
C THR A 64 -9.84 1.64 3.13
N LEU A 65 -9.01 2.31 2.33
CA LEU A 65 -9.12 2.26 0.87
C LEU A 65 -8.76 0.88 0.34
N THR A 66 -9.44 0.48 -0.74
CA THR A 66 -9.11 -0.73 -1.48
C THR A 66 -8.17 -0.40 -2.63
N PRO A 67 -6.93 -0.91 -2.65
CA PRO A 67 -6.04 -0.74 -3.80
C PRO A 67 -6.54 -1.51 -5.01
N LEU A 68 -6.07 -1.14 -6.19
CA LEU A 68 -6.37 -1.85 -7.44
C LEU A 68 -5.65 -3.21 -7.55
N VAL A 69 -4.65 -3.47 -6.70
CA VAL A 69 -3.90 -4.74 -6.65
C VAL A 69 -3.28 -4.93 -5.26
N GLN A 70 -3.21 -6.18 -4.78
CA GLN A 70 -2.50 -6.55 -3.56
C GLN A 70 -1.24 -7.37 -3.86
N VAL A 71 -0.34 -7.51 -2.89
CA VAL A 71 0.85 -8.35 -3.01
C VAL A 71 0.46 -9.81 -3.31
N GLY A 72 1.08 -10.37 -4.36
CA GLY A 72 0.80 -11.68 -4.91
C GLY A 72 -0.28 -11.70 -5.98
N GLN A 73 -0.78 -10.53 -6.43
CA GLN A 73 -1.82 -10.43 -7.43
C GLN A 73 -1.33 -9.76 -8.72
N PHE A 74 -2.02 -10.07 -9.81
CA PHE A 74 -1.85 -9.41 -11.10
C PHE A 74 -2.93 -8.36 -11.32
N ALA A 75 -2.57 -7.25 -11.97
CA ALA A 75 -3.52 -6.21 -12.37
C ALA A 75 -3.08 -5.49 -13.63
N TYR A 76 -4.03 -4.84 -14.31
CA TYR A 76 -3.77 -3.98 -15.47
C TYR A 76 -3.90 -2.51 -15.04
N LEU A 77 -2.77 -1.87 -14.73
CA LEU A 77 -2.76 -0.53 -14.14
C LEU A 77 -2.21 0.51 -15.11
N GLU A 78 -2.72 1.74 -15.00
CA GLU A 78 -2.30 2.89 -15.81
C GLU A 78 -1.06 3.55 -15.23
N VAL A 79 -0.13 3.95 -16.09
CA VAL A 79 1.05 4.73 -15.68
C VAL A 79 0.62 6.17 -15.42
N ALA A 80 0.67 6.59 -14.16
CA ALA A 80 0.37 7.94 -13.74
C ALA A 80 1.52 8.90 -14.10
N TRP A 81 2.76 8.48 -13.87
CA TRP A 81 3.96 9.26 -14.18
C TRP A 81 5.22 8.38 -14.28
N VAL A 82 6.32 8.96 -14.77
CA VAL A 82 7.62 8.30 -14.91
C VAL A 82 8.73 9.24 -14.42
N ASN A 83 9.84 8.67 -13.93
CA ASN A 83 11.04 9.42 -13.61
C ASN A 83 12.30 8.67 -14.10
N GLN A 84 13.48 9.04 -13.59
CA GLN A 84 14.76 8.43 -13.96
C GLN A 84 15.00 7.02 -13.38
N PHE A 85 14.13 6.53 -12.49
CA PHE A 85 14.25 5.22 -11.85
C PHE A 85 13.23 4.20 -12.36
N GLY A 86 12.06 4.66 -12.82
CA GLY A 86 11.03 3.77 -13.34
C GLY A 86 9.69 4.46 -13.61
N ALA A 87 8.64 3.66 -13.64
CA ALA A 87 7.27 4.10 -13.85
C ALA A 87 6.46 3.94 -12.56
N PHE A 88 5.45 4.79 -12.40
CA PHE A 88 4.58 4.81 -11.24
C PHE A 88 3.15 4.65 -11.73
N LEU A 89 2.51 3.56 -11.31
CA LEU A 89 1.21 3.14 -11.82
C LEU A 89 0.14 3.49 -10.79
N ASN A 90 -1.00 4.01 -11.26
CA ASN A 90 -2.13 4.33 -10.40
C ASN A 90 -2.53 3.09 -9.62
N TRP A 91 -2.35 3.14 -8.30
CA TRP A 91 -2.61 2.02 -7.41
C TRP A 91 -3.98 2.11 -6.73
N GLY A 92 -4.71 3.20 -6.94
CA GLY A 92 -5.95 3.50 -6.20
C GLY A 92 -5.71 3.97 -4.76
N LEU A 93 -4.44 4.22 -4.39
CA LEU A 93 -4.05 4.76 -3.09
C LEU A 93 -3.43 6.16 -3.27
N MET A 94 -3.08 6.82 -2.15
CA MET A 94 -2.40 8.11 -2.18
C MET A 94 -1.02 8.04 -2.85
N LYS A 95 -0.39 6.87 -2.82
CA LYS A 95 0.90 6.57 -3.46
C LYS A 95 0.69 5.64 -4.65
N ASP A 96 1.40 5.93 -5.73
CA ASP A 96 1.42 5.08 -6.92
C ASP A 96 2.38 3.89 -6.76
N LEU A 97 2.07 2.79 -7.43
CA LEU A 97 2.84 1.55 -7.38
C LEU A 97 4.05 1.64 -8.32
N PHE A 98 5.24 1.48 -7.76
CA PHE A 98 6.49 1.64 -8.49
C PHE A 98 6.86 0.39 -9.30
N VAL A 99 7.22 0.59 -10.57
CA VAL A 99 7.79 -0.43 -11.46
C VAL A 99 9.19 0.03 -11.88
N PRO A 100 10.26 -0.53 -11.27
CA PRO A 100 11.64 -0.23 -11.65
C PRO A 100 11.90 -0.53 -13.13
N PHE A 101 12.81 0.20 -13.78
CA PHE A 101 13.14 -0.08 -15.20
C PHE A 101 13.61 -1.52 -15.45
N GLY A 102 14.32 -2.11 -14.48
CA GLY A 102 14.75 -3.51 -14.55
C GLY A 102 13.59 -4.50 -14.63
N GLU A 103 12.41 -4.13 -14.12
CA GLU A 103 11.21 -4.96 -14.06
C GLU A 103 10.21 -4.68 -15.20
N GLN A 104 10.57 -3.82 -16.15
CA GLN A 104 9.75 -3.51 -17.32
C GLN A 104 10.15 -4.37 -18.53
N LYS A 105 9.19 -5.06 -19.15
CA LYS A 105 9.41 -5.72 -20.47
C LYS A 105 9.75 -4.73 -21.58
N MET A 106 9.18 -3.53 -21.50
CA MET A 106 9.41 -2.42 -22.41
C MET A 106 9.17 -1.12 -21.64
N LYS A 107 9.79 -0.02 -22.08
CA LYS A 107 9.64 1.27 -21.42
C LYS A 107 8.17 1.67 -21.32
N MET A 108 7.68 1.78 -20.10
CA MET A 108 6.31 2.18 -19.80
C MET A 108 6.08 3.66 -20.11
N GLN A 109 4.88 4.00 -20.58
CA GLN A 109 4.52 5.36 -21.03
C GLN A 109 3.31 5.87 -20.25
N VAL A 110 3.37 7.14 -19.83
CA VAL A 110 2.28 7.83 -19.12
C VAL A 110 0.96 7.71 -19.88
N GLY A 111 -0.13 7.44 -19.16
CA GLY A 111 -1.48 7.25 -19.68
C GLY A 111 -1.73 5.89 -20.35
N ARG A 112 -0.72 5.03 -20.49
CA ARG A 112 -0.90 3.65 -20.97
C ARG A 112 -1.05 2.68 -19.80
N LYS A 113 -1.69 1.55 -20.07
CA LYS A 113 -1.89 0.47 -19.10
C LYS A 113 -1.00 -0.73 -19.39
N TYR A 114 -0.57 -1.41 -18.33
CA TYR A 114 0.31 -2.58 -18.40
C TYR A 114 -0.12 -3.64 -17.40
N MET A 115 0.05 -4.91 -17.78
CA MET A 115 -0.16 -6.02 -16.87
C MET A 115 1.07 -6.13 -15.97
N ILE A 116 0.84 -6.11 -14.66
CA ILE A 116 1.88 -6.19 -13.65
C ILE A 116 1.54 -7.25 -12.61
N HIS A 117 2.55 -7.72 -11.89
CA HIS A 117 2.47 -8.49 -10.67
C HIS A 117 3.01 -7.65 -9.50
N ALA A 118 2.19 -7.41 -8.47
CA ALA A 118 2.64 -6.73 -7.26
C ALA A 118 3.29 -7.72 -6.30
N HIS A 119 4.48 -7.39 -5.80
CA HIS A 119 5.23 -8.22 -4.88
C HIS A 119 6.02 -7.38 -3.87
N LEU A 120 6.50 -8.03 -2.82
CA LEU A 120 7.44 -7.44 -1.89
C LEU A 120 8.86 -7.63 -2.45
N ASP A 121 9.61 -6.55 -2.54
CA ASP A 121 11.04 -6.60 -2.78
C ASP A 121 11.76 -6.96 -1.48
N GLU A 122 12.45 -8.10 -1.46
CA GLU A 122 13.05 -8.64 -0.22
C GLU A 122 14.23 -7.80 0.26
N GLU A 123 14.93 -7.10 -0.63
CA GLU A 123 16.11 -6.30 -0.28
C GLU A 123 15.71 -4.97 0.36
N SER A 124 14.74 -4.26 -0.22
CA SER A 124 14.30 -2.95 0.29
C SER A 124 13.07 -3.02 1.21
N TYR A 125 12.41 -4.17 1.31
CA TYR A 125 11.13 -4.36 2.01
C TYR A 125 9.99 -3.47 1.47
N ARG A 126 10.08 -3.06 0.19
CA ARG A 126 9.08 -2.21 -0.47
C ARG A 126 8.13 -3.02 -1.33
N ILE A 127 6.89 -2.55 -1.45
CA ILE A 127 5.95 -3.09 -2.43
C ILE A 127 6.29 -2.48 -3.80
N VAL A 128 6.62 -3.35 -4.74
CA VAL A 128 6.95 -2.99 -6.13
C VAL A 128 6.14 -3.85 -7.09
N ALA A 129 6.08 -3.44 -8.35
CA ALA A 129 5.45 -4.20 -9.40
C ALA A 129 6.46 -4.60 -10.48
N SER A 130 6.22 -5.76 -11.09
CA SER A 130 6.97 -6.25 -12.25
C SER A 130 6.04 -6.57 -13.41
N ALA A 131 6.51 -6.28 -14.62
CA ALA A 131 5.86 -6.70 -15.85
C ALA A 131 6.64 -7.82 -16.57
N ARG A 132 7.72 -8.35 -15.98
CA ARG A 132 8.55 -9.41 -16.56
C ARG A 132 7.83 -10.76 -16.67
#